data_AF-A0A496VIB7-F1
#
_entry.id   AF-A0A496VIB7-F1
#
_cell.length_a   1.000
_cell.length_b   1.000
_cell.length_c   1.000
_cell.angle_alpha   90.00
_cell.angle_beta   90.00
_cell.angle_gamma   90.00
#
_symmetry.space_group_name_H-M   'P 1'
#
loop_
_entity.id
_entity.type
_entity.pdbx_description
1 polymer ?
#
loop_
_entity_poly.entity_id
_entity_poly.type
_entity_poly.pdbx_seq_one_letter_code
_entity_poly.pdbx_strand_id
1 'polypeptide(L)'
;MNIELSVLTEALQQSRPIEKLEQIVKDLLDKGYSKDSILAEFESFRETTTDEDYEEIVLDVMDFLTGWCSPHKRIDASFTATLDENEVSYFIIHQLSVIEEAIEQFYRYLEQKHFNLQKTEQLLGNSRIIGKLNQKQLVLLQQVLKHSHQ
;
A
#
# COMPACT_ATOMS: atom_id res chain seq x y z
N MET A 1 12.43 -13.06 18.55
CA MET A 1 13.80 -12.62 18.22
C MET A 1 14.01 -11.28 18.90
N ASN A 2 15.22 -10.89 19.26
CA ASN A 2 15.50 -9.57 19.82
C ASN A 2 16.78 -9.10 19.14
N ILE A 3 16.66 -8.11 18.26
CA ILE A 3 17.82 -7.47 17.64
C ILE A 3 18.25 -6.41 18.62
N GLU A 4 19.50 -6.44 19.07
CA GLU A 4 19.97 -5.39 19.97
C GLU A 4 19.82 -4.03 19.27
N LEU A 5 19.07 -3.10 19.90
CA LEU A 5 18.82 -1.75 19.38
C LEU A 5 20.14 -1.02 19.04
N SER A 6 21.22 -1.36 19.75
CA SER A 6 22.59 -0.89 19.49
C SER A 6 23.08 -1.22 18.08
N VAL A 7 22.77 -2.41 17.55
CA VAL A 7 23.20 -2.87 16.22
C VAL A 7 22.51 -2.07 15.11
N LEU A 8 21.20 -1.82 15.26
CA LEU A 8 20.43 -1.03 14.30
C LEU A 8 20.85 0.46 14.35
N THR A 9 21.08 0.99 15.55
CA THR A 9 21.57 2.36 15.73
C THR A 9 22.98 2.54 15.15
N GLU A 10 23.89 1.57 15.36
CA GLU A 10 25.23 1.59 14.78
C GLU A 10 25.18 1.55 13.25
N ALA A 11 24.29 0.75 12.67
CA ALA A 11 24.10 0.68 11.22
C ALA A 11 23.67 2.04 10.63
N LEU A 12 22.78 2.76 11.32
CA LEU A 12 22.30 4.08 10.91
C LEU A 12 23.38 5.18 10.96
N GLN A 13 24.37 5.04 11.84
CA GLN A 13 25.48 5.99 11.97
C GLN A 13 26.56 5.80 10.90
N GLN A 14 26.49 4.75 10.08
CA GLN A 14 27.47 4.51 9.02
C GLN A 14 27.20 5.38 7.79
N SER A 15 28.20 5.48 6.91
CA SER A 15 28.12 6.28 5.67
C SER A 15 27.08 5.79 4.65
N ARG A 16 26.57 4.55 4.82
CA ARG A 16 25.58 3.91 3.95
C ARG A 16 24.56 3.13 4.77
N PRO A 17 23.67 3.82 5.49
CA PRO A 17 22.81 3.20 6.51
C PRO A 17 21.81 2.21 5.91
N ILE A 18 21.23 2.55 4.75
CA ILE A 18 20.26 1.71 4.05
C ILE A 18 20.85 0.36 3.59
N GLU A 19 22.06 0.37 3.03
CA GLU A 19 22.77 -0.85 2.58
C GLU A 19 23.12 -1.77 3.76
N LYS A 20 23.39 -1.18 4.94
CA LYS A 20 23.73 -1.92 6.15
C LYS A 20 22.51 -2.59 6.77
N LEU A 21 21.40 -1.87 6.87
CA LEU A 21 20.14 -2.43 7.33
C LEU A 21 19.62 -3.50 6.37
N GLU A 22 19.75 -3.31 5.06
CA GLU A 22 19.44 -4.33 4.05
C GLU A 22 20.24 -5.62 4.29
N GLN A 23 21.55 -5.50 4.53
CA GLN A 23 22.39 -6.67 4.82
C GLN A 23 21.97 -7.38 6.10
N ILE A 24 21.61 -6.63 7.15
CA ILE A 24 21.10 -7.21 8.40
C ILE A 24 19.82 -8.02 8.14
N VAL A 25 18.88 -7.46 7.37
CA VAL A 25 17.64 -8.16 7.01
C VAL A 25 17.94 -9.44 6.22
N LYS A 26 18.85 -9.38 5.23
CA LYS A 26 19.29 -10.56 4.46
C LYS A 26 19.90 -11.64 5.36
N ASP A 27 20.82 -11.26 6.25
CA ASP A 27 21.44 -12.20 7.18
C ASP A 27 20.43 -12.85 8.13
N LEU A 28 19.37 -12.13 8.52
CA LEU A 28 18.29 -12.67 9.35
C LEU A 28 17.40 -13.65 8.57
N LEU A 29 17.08 -13.33 7.32
CA LEU A 29 16.35 -14.25 6.45
C LEU A 29 17.15 -15.54 6.19
N ASP A 30 18.46 -15.43 5.97
CA ASP A 30 19.36 -16.58 5.78
C ASP A 30 19.48 -17.45 7.04
N LYS A 31 19.33 -16.85 8.23
CA LYS A 31 19.23 -17.56 9.51
C LYS A 31 17.87 -18.22 9.74
N GLY A 32 16.90 -18.02 8.85
CA GLY A 32 15.58 -18.63 8.90
C GLY A 32 14.53 -17.86 9.70
N TYR A 33 14.78 -16.59 10.04
CA TYR A 33 13.75 -15.75 10.67
C TYR A 33 12.66 -15.38 9.66
N SER A 34 11.40 -15.37 10.11
CA SER A 34 10.28 -14.98 9.25
C SER A 34 10.28 -13.47 8.99
N LYS A 35 9.76 -13.04 7.83
CA LYS A 35 9.57 -11.62 7.50
C LYS A 35 8.79 -10.90 8.60
N ASP A 36 7.70 -11.49 9.09
CA ASP A 36 6.86 -10.92 10.16
C ASP A 36 7.64 -10.68 11.47
N SER A 37 8.54 -11.61 11.82
CA SER A 37 9.36 -11.46 13.03
C SER A 37 10.39 -10.33 12.90
N ILE A 38 10.93 -10.13 11.69
CA ILE A 38 11.87 -9.06 11.40
C ILE A 38 11.13 -7.72 11.37
N LEU A 39 9.96 -7.65 10.74
CA LEU A 39 9.12 -6.45 10.69
C LEU A 39 8.71 -5.99 12.09
N ALA A 40 8.27 -6.90 12.97
CA ALA A 40 7.90 -6.55 14.35
C ALA A 40 9.08 -5.93 15.14
N GLU A 41 10.29 -6.39 14.87
CA GLU A 41 11.49 -5.87 15.53
C GLU A 41 11.88 -4.49 14.99
N PHE A 42 11.80 -4.30 13.66
CA PHE A 42 12.06 -3.01 13.01
C PHE A 42 10.98 -1.97 13.39
N GLU A 43 9.73 -2.39 13.56
CA GLU A 43 8.63 -1.57 14.09
C GLU A 43 8.94 -1.06 15.49
N SER A 44 9.31 -1.98 16.40
CA SER A 44 9.71 -1.65 17.77
C SER A 44 10.90 -0.70 17.79
N PHE A 45 11.90 -0.93 16.91
CA PHE A 45 13.04 -0.02 16.77
C PHE A 45 12.62 1.38 16.26
N ARG A 46 11.72 1.45 15.28
CA ARG A 46 11.19 2.72 14.75
C ARG A 46 10.52 3.53 15.85
N GLU A 47 9.67 2.91 16.67
CA GLU A 47 9.00 3.59 17.79
C GLU A 47 9.98 4.17 18.83
N THR A 48 11.17 3.57 18.96
CA THR A 48 12.22 4.06 19.87
C THR A 48 13.14 5.11 19.25
N THR A 49 13.09 5.27 17.92
CA THR A 49 13.92 6.23 17.19
C THR A 49 13.27 7.61 17.25
N THR A 50 14.06 8.64 17.61
CA THR A 50 13.58 10.03 17.70
C THR A 50 14.09 10.93 16.57
N ASP A 51 14.93 10.37 15.69
CA ASP A 51 15.55 11.04 14.57
C ASP A 51 14.73 10.76 13.29
N GLU A 52 14.14 11.81 12.71
CA GLU A 52 13.28 11.70 11.53
C GLU A 52 14.03 11.15 10.30
N ASP A 53 15.32 11.48 10.15
CA ASP A 53 16.13 10.99 9.02
C ASP A 53 16.38 9.48 9.14
N TYR A 54 16.53 8.99 10.38
CA TYR A 54 16.67 7.56 10.64
C TYR A 54 15.35 6.80 10.50
N GLU A 55 14.24 7.41 10.93
CA GLU A 55 12.91 6.83 10.75
C GLU A 55 12.60 6.62 9.26
N GLU A 56 12.90 7.58 8.38
CA GLU A 56 12.72 7.45 6.93
C GLU A 56 13.48 6.25 6.37
N ILE A 57 14.75 6.08 6.76
CA ILE A 57 15.59 4.97 6.31
C ILE A 57 15.05 3.61 6.80
N VAL A 58 14.56 3.54 8.03
CA VAL A 58 13.96 2.31 8.58
C VAL A 58 12.70 1.93 7.82
N LEU A 59 11.82 2.91 7.54
CA LEU A 59 10.61 2.70 6.74
C LEU A 59 10.91 2.21 5.32
N ASP A 60 11.91 2.80 4.66
CA ASP A 60 12.38 2.35 3.35
C ASP A 60 12.79 0.86 3.35
N VAL A 61 13.53 0.42 4.38
CA VAL A 61 13.95 -0.98 4.50
C VAL A 61 12.77 -1.91 4.81
N MET A 62 11.79 -1.44 5.58
CA MET A 62 10.56 -2.18 5.82
C MET A 62 9.75 -2.36 4.53
N ASP A 63 9.70 -1.34 3.66
CA ASP A 63 9.07 -1.43 2.34
C ASP A 63 9.78 -2.44 1.43
N PHE A 64 11.11 -2.55 1.54
CA PHE A 64 11.87 -3.56 0.82
C PHE A 64 11.50 -4.99 1.25
N LEU A 65 11.20 -5.18 2.53
CA LEU A 65 10.84 -6.48 3.10
C LEU A 65 9.37 -6.86 2.82
N THR A 66 8.45 -5.91 2.93
CA THR A 66 7.01 -6.11 2.65
C THR A 66 6.72 -6.24 1.16
N GLY A 67 7.60 -5.70 0.30
CA GLY A 67 7.44 -5.75 -1.15
C GLY A 67 6.71 -4.53 -1.73
N TRP A 68 6.52 -3.46 -0.93
CA TRP A 68 5.96 -2.18 -1.38
C TRP A 68 6.98 -1.29 -2.10
N CYS A 69 7.96 -1.89 -2.76
CA CYS A 69 9.02 -1.20 -3.48
C CYS A 69 9.17 -1.74 -4.91
N SER A 70 10.07 -1.12 -5.69
CA SER A 70 10.40 -1.60 -7.04
C SER A 70 10.94 -3.04 -6.99
N PRO A 71 10.63 -3.91 -7.97
CA PRO A 71 11.06 -5.32 -7.95
C PRO A 71 12.55 -5.54 -7.69
N HIS A 72 13.41 -4.65 -8.18
CA HIS A 72 14.87 -4.72 -8.02
C HIS A 72 15.39 -4.31 -6.64
N LYS A 73 14.54 -3.75 -5.77
CA LYS A 73 14.88 -3.39 -4.38
C LYS A 73 14.29 -4.36 -3.35
N ARG A 74 13.44 -5.31 -3.78
CA ARG A 74 12.77 -6.24 -2.88
C ARG A 74 13.78 -7.17 -2.21
N ILE A 75 13.66 -7.33 -0.89
CA ILE A 75 14.41 -8.31 -0.12
C ILE A 75 13.51 -9.55 0.05
N ASP A 76 13.77 -10.55 -0.78
CA ASP A 76 13.16 -11.87 -0.66
C ASP A 76 14.18 -12.85 -0.10
N ALA A 77 13.73 -13.79 0.74
CA ALA A 77 14.59 -14.89 1.18
C ALA A 77 15.14 -15.60 -0.06
N SER A 78 16.39 -16.05 -0.02
CA SER A 78 17.04 -16.79 -1.12
C SER A 78 16.46 -18.21 -1.26
N PHE A 79 15.14 -18.35 -1.22
CA PHE A 79 14.46 -19.56 -1.57
C PHE A 79 14.46 -19.64 -3.09
N THR A 80 15.54 -20.16 -3.65
CA THR A 80 15.49 -20.85 -4.93
C THR A 80 14.64 -22.12 -4.74
N ALA A 81 13.36 -21.97 -4.42
CA ALA A 81 12.41 -22.96 -4.92
C ALA A 81 12.57 -22.88 -6.43
N THR A 82 12.91 -24.00 -7.00
CA THR A 82 12.63 -24.31 -8.40
C THR A 82 11.11 -24.19 -8.57
N LEU A 83 10.57 -22.98 -8.62
CA LEU A 83 9.31 -22.72 -9.29
C LEU A 83 9.59 -23.18 -10.70
N ASP A 84 8.94 -24.26 -11.11
CA ASP A 84 9.07 -24.66 -12.49
C ASP A 84 8.60 -23.47 -13.36
N GLU A 85 9.21 -23.29 -14.54
CA GLU A 85 8.88 -22.15 -15.40
C GLU A 85 7.38 -22.09 -15.76
N ASN A 86 6.66 -23.21 -15.63
CA ASN A 86 5.23 -23.30 -15.91
C ASN A 86 4.38 -22.75 -14.75
N GLU A 87 4.79 -22.91 -13.49
CA GLU A 87 4.14 -22.33 -12.31
C GLU A 87 4.27 -20.82 -12.30
N VAL A 88 5.44 -20.28 -12.68
CA VAL A 88 5.65 -18.84 -12.84
C VAL A 88 4.78 -18.31 -13.98
N SER A 89 4.75 -19.01 -15.11
CA SER A 89 3.92 -18.61 -16.25
C SER A 89 2.42 -18.63 -15.92
N TYR A 90 1.95 -19.68 -15.26
CA TYR A 90 0.55 -19.78 -14.80
C TYR A 90 0.21 -18.67 -13.82
N PHE A 91 1.07 -18.41 -12.83
CA PHE A 91 0.87 -17.34 -11.86
C PHE A 91 0.77 -15.98 -12.55
N ILE A 92 1.70 -15.64 -13.46
CA ILE A 92 1.67 -14.36 -14.17
C ILE A 92 0.40 -14.22 -15.01
N ILE A 93 0.01 -15.25 -15.76
CA ILE A 93 -1.21 -15.24 -16.57
C ILE A 93 -2.45 -15.07 -15.68
N HIS A 94 -2.50 -15.79 -14.56
CA HIS A 94 -3.60 -15.68 -13.61
C HIS A 94 -3.69 -14.28 -13.00
N GLN A 95 -2.57 -13.70 -12.56
CA GLN A 95 -2.55 -12.34 -12.00
C GLN A 95 -2.96 -11.29 -13.05
N LEU A 96 -2.56 -11.43 -14.31
CA LEU A 96 -3.02 -10.55 -15.39
C LEU A 96 -4.54 -10.62 -15.57
N SER A 97 -5.13 -11.82 -15.52
CA SER A 97 -6.58 -12.00 -15.60
C SER A 97 -7.31 -11.30 -14.44
N VAL A 98 -6.79 -11.44 -13.21
CA VAL A 98 -7.37 -10.77 -12.03
C VAL A 98 -7.32 -9.24 -12.17
N ILE A 99 -6.23 -8.70 -12.71
CA ILE A 99 -6.08 -7.26 -12.95
C ILE A 99 -7.07 -6.79 -14.03
N GLU A 100 -7.21 -7.53 -15.13
CA GLU A 100 -8.19 -7.22 -16.19
C GLU A 100 -9.62 -7.20 -15.64
N GLU A 101 -10.00 -8.20 -14.84
CA GLU A 101 -11.31 -8.25 -14.18
C GLU A 101 -11.52 -7.09 -13.22
N ALA A 102 -10.51 -6.73 -12.43
CA ALA A 102 -10.59 -5.59 -11.51
C ALA A 102 -10.76 -4.25 -12.25
N ILE A 103 -10.05 -4.07 -13.37
CA ILE A 103 -10.20 -2.89 -14.23
C ILE A 103 -11.62 -2.83 -14.81
N GLU A 104 -12.15 -3.96 -15.29
CA GLU A 104 -13.50 -4.02 -15.83
C GLU A 104 -14.56 -3.68 -14.77
N GLN A 105 -14.44 -4.26 -13.57
CA GLN A 105 -15.31 -3.96 -12.44
C GLN A 105 -15.23 -2.48 -12.05
N PHE A 106 -14.03 -1.89 -12.10
CA PHE A 106 -13.84 -0.48 -11.84
C PHE A 106 -14.53 0.41 -12.88
N TYR A 107 -14.42 0.09 -14.17
CA TYR A 107 -15.14 0.81 -15.22
C TYR A 107 -16.66 0.73 -15.04
N ARG A 108 -17.21 -0.46 -14.73
CA ARG A 108 -18.64 -0.63 -14.44
C ARG A 108 -19.07 0.21 -13.24
N TYR A 109 -18.25 0.26 -12.20
CA TYR A 109 -18.53 1.11 -11.03
C TYR A 109 -18.57 2.60 -11.39
N LEU A 110 -17.61 3.09 -12.18
CA LEU A 110 -17.58 4.49 -12.63
C LEU A 110 -18.79 4.84 -13.49
N GLU A 111 -19.18 3.96 -14.42
CA GLU A 111 -20.36 4.15 -15.25
C GLU A 111 -21.64 4.23 -14.39
N GLN A 112 -21.80 3.30 -13.45
CA GLN A 112 -22.94 3.30 -12.53
C GLN A 112 -22.97 4.59 -11.67
N LYS A 113 -21.81 5.04 -11.19
CA LYS A 113 -21.69 6.27 -10.40
C LYS A 113 -22.02 7.51 -11.22
N HIS A 114 -21.60 7.55 -12.48
CA HIS A 114 -21.92 8.63 -13.42
C HIS A 114 -23.43 8.67 -13.70
N PHE A 115 -24.05 7.52 -13.98
CA PHE A 115 -25.49 7.43 -14.21
C PHE A 115 -26.30 7.83 -12.98
N ASN A 116 -25.91 7.38 -11.78
CA ASN A 116 -26.57 7.75 -10.54
C ASN A 116 -26.48 9.26 -10.26
N LEU A 117 -25.35 9.88 -10.59
CA LEU A 117 -25.16 11.33 -10.45
C LEU A 117 -26.04 12.10 -11.45
N GLN A 118 -26.04 11.69 -12.72
CA GLN A 118 -26.88 12.30 -13.75
C GLN A 118 -28.38 12.15 -13.44
N LYS A 119 -28.81 10.97 -12.98
CA LYS A 119 -30.20 10.71 -12.57
C LYS A 119 -30.59 11.57 -11.37
N THR A 120 -29.70 11.69 -10.39
CA THR A 120 -29.87 12.59 -9.25
C THR A 120 -30.02 14.04 -9.71
N GLU A 121 -29.16 14.51 -10.61
CA GLU A 121 -29.23 15.85 -11.19
C GLU A 121 -30.53 16.08 -11.98
N GLN A 122 -31.01 15.09 -12.75
CA GLN A 122 -32.29 15.17 -13.46
C GLN A 122 -33.48 15.20 -12.49
N LEU A 123 -33.45 14.41 -11.42
CA LEU A 123 -34.51 14.41 -10.40
C LEU A 123 -34.54 15.73 -9.63
N LEU A 124 -33.38 16.28 -9.29
CA LEU A 124 -33.27 17.63 -8.73
C LEU A 124 -33.74 18.68 -9.74
N GLY A 125 -33.32 18.55 -11.00
CA GLY A 125 -33.72 19.31 -12.20
C GLY A 125 -35.23 19.45 -12.37
N ASN A 126 -35.94 18.34 -12.20
CA ASN A 126 -37.38 18.24 -12.39
C ASN A 126 -38.18 18.46 -11.09
N SER A 127 -37.50 18.69 -9.96
CA SER A 127 -38.17 18.97 -8.69
C SER A 127 -38.68 20.40 -8.64
N ARG A 128 -39.88 20.62 -8.06
CA ARG A 128 -40.50 21.95 -7.79
C ARG A 128 -39.65 22.88 -6.90
N ILE A 129 -38.44 22.46 -6.53
CA ILE A 129 -37.55 23.11 -5.57
C ILE A 129 -36.46 23.93 -6.29
N ILE A 130 -36.25 23.75 -7.60
CA ILE A 130 -35.38 24.61 -8.40
C ILE A 130 -36.02 26.00 -8.50
N GLY A 131 -35.37 26.97 -7.86
CA GLY A 131 -35.86 28.33 -7.64
C GLY A 131 -36.13 28.69 -6.18
N LYS A 132 -36.22 27.70 -5.27
CA LYS A 132 -36.36 27.92 -3.81
C LYS A 132 -35.09 27.65 -3.01
N LEU A 133 -34.14 26.89 -3.57
CA LEU A 133 -32.86 26.59 -2.93
C LEU A 133 -31.76 27.47 -3.51
N ASN A 134 -30.97 28.10 -2.64
CA ASN A 134 -29.81 28.88 -3.05
C ASN A 134 -28.63 27.97 -3.41
N GLN A 135 -27.61 28.52 -4.10
CA GLN A 135 -26.43 27.75 -4.56
C GLN A 135 -25.74 26.96 -3.44
N LYS A 136 -25.70 27.49 -2.20
CA LYS A 136 -25.07 26.79 -1.07
C LYS A 136 -25.86 25.55 -0.64
N GLN A 137 -27.19 25.63 -0.67
CA GLN A 137 -28.07 24.53 -0.32
C GLN A 137 -28.04 23.41 -1.36
N LEU A 138 -27.89 23.76 -2.65
CA LEU A 138 -27.70 22.77 -3.72
C LEU A 138 -26.37 22.01 -3.55
N VAL A 139 -25.28 22.71 -3.22
CA VAL A 139 -23.97 22.08 -2.97
C VAL A 139 -24.01 21.16 -1.75
N LEU A 140 -24.70 21.56 -0.67
CA LEU A 140 -24.90 20.71 0.50
C LEU A 140 -25.71 19.45 0.18
N LEU A 141 -26.77 19.57 -0.62
CA LEU A 141 -27.58 18.43 -1.05
C LEU A 141 -26.79 17.46 -1.92
N GLN A 142 -25.97 17.99 -2.85
CA GLN A 142 -25.05 17.19 -3.66
C GLN A 142 -24.00 16.48 -2.79
N GLN A 143 -23.44 17.16 -1.78
CA GLN A 143 -22.50 16.53 -0.84
C GLN A 143 -23.17 15.42 -0.03
N VAL A 144 -24.35 15.67 0.54
CA VAL A 144 -25.07 14.66 1.34
C VAL A 144 -25.42 13.44 0.48
N LEU A 145 -25.87 13.63 -0.76
CA LEU A 145 -26.15 12.51 -1.68
C LEU A 145 -24.90 11.77 -2.13
N LYS A 146 -23.75 12.44 -2.24
CA LYS A 146 -22.46 11.81 -2.56
C LYS A 146 -21.90 10.97 -1.40
N HIS A 147 -22.34 11.25 -0.17
CA HIS A 147 -21.86 10.62 1.06
C HIS A 147 -22.93 9.79 1.80
N SER A 148 -24.13 9.59 1.24
CA SER A 148 -25.24 8.88 1.92
C SER A 148 -25.12 7.35 1.94
N HIS A 149 -24.01 6.80 1.45
CA HIS A 149 -23.68 5.37 1.53
C HIS A 149 -22.33 5.21 2.20
N GLN A 150 -22.31 5.43 3.52
CA GLN A 150 -21.37 4.83 4.47
C GLN A 150 -22.18 3.94 5.40
#